data_AF-L0AAD3-F1
#
_entry.id   AF-L0AAD3-F1
#
_cell.length_a   1.000
_cell.length_b   1.000
_cell.length_c   1.000
_cell.angle_alpha   90.00
_cell.angle_beta   90.00
_cell.angle_gamma   90.00
#
_symmetry.space_group_name_H-M   'P 1'
#
loop_
_entity.id
_entity.type
_entity.pdbx_description
1 polymer ?
#
loop_
_entity_poly.entity_id
_entity_poly.type
_entity_poly.pdbx_seq_one_letter_code
_entity_poly.pdbx_strand_id
1 'polypeptide(L)'
;MRLPRTWIDSSRKNEENYEARITVEIYPGVNFKIYINKLAQKPVFACCTGRENKICNSYIISLFSQSGPFASLYILPPWLVSKCKEKIN
;
A
#
# COMPACT_ATOMS: atom_id res chain seq x y z
N MET A 1 -0.57 -15.42 12.25
CA MET A 1 -0.20 -14.80 10.96
C MET A 1 0.43 -13.45 11.26
N ARG A 2 1.66 -13.17 10.83
CA ARG A 2 2.33 -11.88 11.10
C ARG A 2 1.66 -10.79 10.26
N LEU A 3 1.32 -9.66 10.85
CA LEU A 3 0.72 -8.52 10.12
C LEU A 3 1.67 -8.05 9.02
N PRO A 4 1.14 -7.59 7.87
CA PRO A 4 1.96 -7.02 6.81
C PRO A 4 2.78 -5.86 7.36
N ARG A 5 4.07 -5.81 6.98
CA ARG A 5 4.98 -4.73 7.41
C ARG A 5 5.06 -3.68 6.34
N THR A 6 5.20 -2.43 6.75
CA THR A 6 5.28 -1.29 5.84
C THR A 6 6.23 -0.27 6.40
N TRP A 7 7.04 0.31 5.55
CA TRP A 7 7.90 1.42 5.90
C TRP A 7 8.11 2.33 4.69
N ILE A 8 8.38 3.59 4.98
CA ILE A 8 8.72 4.60 3.98
C ILE A 8 10.24 4.57 3.83
N ASP A 9 10.72 4.15 2.66
CA ASP A 9 12.15 4.13 2.36
C ASP A 9 12.70 5.56 2.19
N SER A 10 11.92 6.44 1.59
CA SER A 10 12.26 7.85 1.41
C SER A 10 11.03 8.68 1.12
N SER A 11 11.00 9.94 1.58
CA SER A 11 10.07 10.95 1.11
C SER A 11 10.77 12.29 0.88
N ARG A 12 10.47 12.95 -0.25
CA ARG A 12 11.05 14.25 -0.61
C ARG A 12 10.01 15.14 -1.26
N LYS A 13 10.26 16.46 -1.21
CA LYS A 13 9.47 17.44 -1.96
C LYS A 13 10.13 17.63 -3.34
N ASN A 14 9.34 17.61 -4.40
CA ASN A 14 9.75 17.91 -5.77
C ASN A 14 8.83 18.99 -6.32
N GLU A 15 9.37 20.20 -6.55
CA GLU A 15 8.63 21.39 -6.98
C GLU A 15 7.34 21.60 -6.14
N GLU A 16 6.18 21.25 -6.71
CA GLU A 16 4.85 21.41 -6.12
C GLU A 16 4.31 20.15 -5.43
N ASN A 17 4.94 18.99 -5.61
CA ASN A 17 4.45 17.70 -5.14
C ASN A 17 5.40 17.04 -4.15
N TYR A 18 4.89 16.06 -3.41
CA TYR A 18 5.72 15.13 -2.65
C TYR A 18 5.88 13.81 -3.40
N GLU A 19 7.07 13.25 -3.28
CA GLU A 19 7.42 11.93 -3.79
C GLU A 19 7.74 11.00 -2.62
N ALA A 20 7.39 9.73 -2.76
CA ALA A 20 7.70 8.71 -1.78
C ALA A 20 8.04 7.36 -2.40
N ARG A 21 8.97 6.67 -1.75
CA ARG A 21 9.25 5.25 -1.96
C ARG A 21 8.80 4.51 -0.71
N ILE A 22 7.96 3.52 -0.91
CA ILE A 22 7.36 2.72 0.17
C ILE A 22 7.63 1.26 -0.13
N THR A 23 8.06 0.52 0.88
CA THR A 23 8.16 -0.93 0.78
C THR A 23 7.10 -1.58 1.68
N VAL A 24 6.42 -2.58 1.13
CA VAL A 24 5.40 -3.36 1.82
C VAL A 24 5.74 -4.83 1.74
N GLU A 25 5.89 -5.47 2.90
CA GLU A 25 6.02 -6.92 3.05
C GLU A 25 4.64 -7.50 3.35
N ILE A 26 3.97 -8.07 2.34
CA ILE A 26 2.62 -8.63 2.51
C ILE A 26 2.61 -10.11 2.94
N TYR A 27 3.75 -10.80 2.74
CA TYR A 27 4.02 -12.15 3.19
C TYR A 27 5.53 -12.25 3.50
N PRO A 28 5.99 -13.12 4.42
CA PRO A 28 7.42 -13.25 4.72
C PRO A 28 8.29 -13.35 3.46
N GLY A 29 9.18 -12.38 3.27
CA GLY A 29 10.10 -12.30 2.12
C GLY A 29 9.49 -11.78 0.81
N VAL A 30 8.17 -11.53 0.76
CA VAL A 30 7.47 -11.03 -0.43
C VAL A 30 7.24 -9.52 -0.28
N ASN A 31 8.14 -8.75 -0.92
CA ASN A 31 8.18 -7.30 -0.83
C ASN A 31 7.68 -6.61 -2.09
N PHE A 32 6.82 -5.61 -1.93
CA PHE A 32 6.38 -4.70 -2.99
C PHE A 32 7.01 -3.33 -2.76
N LYS A 33 7.78 -2.86 -3.75
CA LYS A 33 8.33 -1.50 -3.77
C LYS A 33 7.41 -0.61 -4.59
N ILE A 34 6.88 0.43 -3.97
CA ILE A 34 5.94 1.36 -4.58
C ILE A 34 6.59 2.74 -4.66
N TYR A 35 6.54 3.33 -5.84
CA TYR A 35 6.96 4.70 -6.07
C TYR A 35 5.75 5.57 -6.38
N ILE A 36 5.63 6.69 -5.68
CA ILE A 36 4.56 7.66 -5.86
C ILE A 36 5.20 9.03 -6.03
N ASN A 37 4.84 9.73 -7.10
CA ASN A 37 5.49 10.98 -7.51
C ASN A 37 4.59 12.23 -7.43
N LYS A 38 3.31 12.08 -7.07
CA LYS A 38 2.33 13.17 -6.99
C LYS A 38 1.49 13.08 -5.72
N LEU A 39 2.13 13.22 -4.56
CA LEU A 39 1.44 13.29 -3.27
C LEU A 39 1.19 14.75 -2.88
N ALA A 40 -0.03 15.05 -2.44
CA ALA A 40 -0.40 16.38 -1.94
C ALA A 40 0.29 16.73 -0.61
N GLN A 41 0.72 15.72 0.16
CA GLN A 41 1.34 15.89 1.46
C GLN A 41 2.55 14.99 1.63
N LYS A 42 3.50 15.39 2.48
CA LYS A 42 4.66 14.57 2.84
C LYS A 42 4.20 13.37 3.68
N PRO A 43 4.43 12.13 3.25
CA PRO A 43 4.16 10.98 4.09
C PRO A 43 5.22 10.87 5.18
N VAL A 44 4.75 10.69 6.41
CA VAL A 44 5.56 10.48 7.62
C VAL A 44 5.41 9.05 8.13
N PHE A 45 4.26 8.45 7.88
CA PHE A 45 3.95 7.08 8.29
C PHE A 45 3.09 6.39 7.22
N ALA A 46 3.23 5.06 7.14
CA ALA A 46 2.42 4.22 6.28
C ALA A 46 2.06 2.94 7.02
N CYS A 47 0.80 2.53 6.94
CA CYS A 47 0.34 1.24 7.47
C CYS A 47 -0.26 0.40 6.36
N CYS A 48 -0.14 -0.92 6.47
CA CYS A 48 -0.80 -1.86 5.58
C CYS A 48 -1.81 -2.68 6.38
N THR A 49 -3.02 -2.79 5.85
CA THR A 49 -4.05 -3.68 6.39
C THR A 49 -4.47 -4.68 5.32
N GLY A 50 -4.64 -5.93 5.73
CA GLY A 50 -5.29 -6.93 4.89
C GLY A 50 -6.79 -6.70 4.93
N ARG A 51 -7.42 -6.61 3.77
CA ARG A 51 -8.87 -6.65 3.62
C ARG A 51 -9.26 -7.98 3.01
N GLU A 52 -9.80 -8.85 3.86
CA GLU A 52 -10.44 -10.09 3.44
C GLU A 52 -11.91 -9.79 3.14
N ASN A 53 -12.29 -9.85 1.87
CA ASN A 53 -13.70 -9.82 1.46
C ASN A 53 -14.08 -11.19 0.89
N LYS A 54 -15.37 -11.53 0.90
CA LYS A 54 -15.91 -12.77 0.31
C LYS A 54 -15.56 -12.96 -1.18
N ILE A 55 -15.20 -11.87 -1.87
CA ILE A 55 -14.99 -11.81 -3.32
C ILE A 55 -13.49 -11.71 -3.66
N CYS A 56 -12.74 -10.84 -2.99
CA CYS A 56 -11.32 -10.62 -3.26
C CYS A 56 -10.57 -10.21 -2.00
N ASN A 57 -9.41 -10.82 -1.79
CA ASN A 57 -8.46 -10.34 -0.79
C ASN A 57 -7.62 -9.22 -1.40
N SER A 58 -7.46 -8.13 -0.66
CA SER A 58 -6.63 -6.99 -1.07
C SER A 58 -5.83 -6.48 0.11
N TYR A 59 -4.73 -5.79 -0.17
CA TYR A 59 -3.98 -5.06 0.85
C TYR A 59 -4.17 -3.57 0.63
N ILE A 60 -4.51 -2.86 1.69
CA ILE A 60 -4.69 -1.41 1.66
C ILE A 60 -3.52 -0.79 2.39
N ILE A 61 -2.79 0.09 1.69
CA ILE A 61 -1.74 0.89 2.29
C ILE A 61 -2.29 2.28 2.53
N SER A 62 -2.38 2.70 3.79
CA SER A 62 -2.80 4.05 4.14
C SER A 62 -1.58 4.91 4.47
N LEU A 63 -1.51 6.08 3.85
CA LEU A 63 -0.46 7.07 4.05
C LEU A 63 -0.93 8.17 4.99
N PHE A 64 -0.06 8.55 5.92
CA PHE A 64 -0.30 9.56 6.93
C PHE A 64 0.75 10.66 6.82
N SER A 65 0.28 11.90 6.93
CA SER A 65 1.11 13.08 7.17
C SER A 65 1.05 13.45 8.65
N GLN A 66 1.67 14.57 9.03
CA GLN A 66 1.52 15.12 10.38
C GLN A 66 0.07 15.52 10.69
N SER A 67 -0.74 15.82 9.68
CA SER A 67 -2.15 16.22 9.82
C SER A 67 -3.12 15.04 9.86
N GLY A 68 -2.63 13.81 9.66
CA GLY A 68 -3.45 12.60 9.69
C GLY A 68 -3.42 11.79 8.37
N PRO A 69 -4.36 10.84 8.19
CA PRO A 69 -4.45 10.04 6.97
C PRO A 69 -4.86 10.92 5.79
N PHE A 70 -4.21 10.72 4.63
CA PHE A 70 -4.48 11.56 3.46
C PHE A 70 -4.56 10.80 2.13
N ALA A 71 -4.05 9.57 2.03
CA ALA A 71 -4.13 8.77 0.81
C ALA A 71 -4.16 7.27 1.14
N SER A 72 -4.76 6.48 0.25
CA SER A 72 -4.73 5.02 0.31
C SER A 72 -4.39 4.41 -1.04
N LEU A 73 -3.64 3.31 -1.03
CA LEU A 73 -3.26 2.53 -2.20
C LEU A 73 -3.76 1.10 -2.03
N TYR A 74 -4.20 0.49 -3.12
CA TYR A 74 -4.66 -0.89 -3.12
C TYR A 74 -3.65 -1.76 -3.85
N ILE A 75 -3.16 -2.80 -3.18
CA ILE A 75 -2.39 -3.88 -3.81
C ILE A 75 -3.30 -5.09 -3.97
N LEU A 76 -3.33 -5.62 -5.18
CA LEU A 76 -3.97 -6.88 -5.55
C LEU A 76 -2.90 -7.84 -6.09
N PRO A 77 -2.24 -8.62 -5.21
CA PRO A 77 -1.26 -9.60 -5.62
C PRO A 77 -1.87 -10.63 -6.58
N PRO A 78 -1.16 -11.06 -7.64
CA PRO A 78 -1.71 -11.95 -8.67
C PRO A 78 -2.29 -13.26 -8.14
N TRP A 79 -1.71 -13.84 -7.09
CA TRP A 79 -2.21 -15.06 -6.45
C TRP A 79 -3.49 -14.86 -5.61
N LEU A 80 -3.90 -13.61 -5.37
CA LEU A 80 -5.21 -13.27 -4.80
C LEU A 80 -6.25 -13.02 -5.90
N VAL A 81 -5.82 -12.74 -7.13
CA VAL A 81 -6.70 -12.51 -8.28
C VAL A 81 -7.30 -13.81 -8.83
N SER A 82 -6.61 -14.95 -8.72
CA SER A 82 -7.17 -16.25 -9.17
C SER A 82 -8.47 -16.61 -8.47
N LYS A 83 -8.58 -16.34 -7.15
CA LYS A 83 -9.82 -16.54 -6.38
C LYS A 83 -10.95 -15.59 -6.75
N CYS A 84 -10.65 -14.44 -7.37
CA CYS A 84 -11.65 -13.45 -7.77
C CYS A 84 -12.36 -13.84 -9.09
N LYS A 85 -11.63 -14.48 -10.02
CA LYS A 85 -12.17 -14.82 -11.35
C LYS A 85 -13.00 -16.12 -11.36
N GLU A 86 -12.78 -17.02 -10.41
CA GLU A 86 -13.49 -18.32 -10.36
C GLU A 86 -14.96 -18.24 -9.92
N LYS A 87 -15.45 -17.10 -9.40
CA LYS A 87 -16.83 -16.95 -8.90
C LYS A 87 -17.72 -16.03 -9.73
N ILE A 88 -17.24 -15.56 -10.88
CA ILE A 88 -18.02 -14.73 -11.82
C ILE A 88 -18.62 -15.57 -12.97
N ASN A 89 -18.28 -16.86 -13.04
CA ASN A 89 -18.91 -17.83 -13.95
C ASN A 89 -19.90 -18.73 -13.19
#